data_AF-A0A969VXD4-F1
#
_entry.id   AF-A0A969VXD4-F1
#
_cell.length_a   1.000
_cell.length_b   1.000
_cell.length_c   1.000
_cell.angle_alpha   90.00
_cell.angle_beta   90.00
_cell.angle_gamma   90.00
#
_symmetry.space_group_name_H-M   'P 1'
#
loop_
_entity.id
_entity.type
_entity.pdbx_description
1 polymer ?
#
loop_
_entity_poly.entity_id
_entity_poly.type
_entity_poly.pdbx_seq_one_letter_code
_entity_poly.pdbx_strand_id
1 'polypeptide(L)'
;MAFGIYSAEHPYSGVAALNVVLSHFDEAPKNGKDRSDETDIDVSAFDYPAGQRFKAEMFIPAHDDLKDFSPDIALVGPGLPLPKEPLPFEIPQGMGAVIARSDSTYAYFDIFTQMTYYPRAKIEIEKMPQSARYYMVVFGKPVGRSLYALDIGIMETFAPQVL
;
A
#
# COMPACT_ATOMS: atom_id res chain seq x y z
N MET A 1 -7.94 5.41 20.32
CA MET A 1 -6.94 6.47 20.06
C MET A 1 -6.98 6.69 18.56
N ALA A 2 -7.29 7.91 18.11
CA ALA A 2 -7.42 8.24 16.69
C ALA A 2 -6.04 8.48 16.09
N PHE A 3 -5.71 7.80 14.99
CA PHE A 3 -4.51 8.10 14.19
C PHE A 3 -4.97 8.78 12.91
N GLY A 4 -4.52 10.02 12.71
CA GLY A 4 -4.93 10.87 11.59
C GLY A 4 -4.12 10.62 10.33
N ILE A 5 -4.77 10.80 9.18
CA ILE A 5 -4.13 10.91 7.87
C ILE A 5 -3.30 12.20 7.86
N TYR A 6 -1.98 12.10 7.74
CA TYR A 6 -1.13 13.26 7.48
C TYR A 6 -0.91 13.38 5.97
N SER A 7 -1.68 14.29 5.34
CA SER A 7 -1.37 14.80 4.00
C SER A 7 -0.60 16.11 4.17
N ALA A 8 0.66 16.16 3.73
CA ALA A 8 1.39 17.41 3.64
C ALA A 8 1.06 18.07 2.29
N GLU A 9 0.02 18.91 2.24
CA GLU A 9 -0.26 19.71 1.04
C GLU A 9 0.80 20.80 0.86
N HIS A 10 1.58 20.73 -0.22
CA HIS A 10 2.37 21.87 -0.72
C HIS A 10 1.86 22.24 -2.12
N PRO A 11 1.47 23.50 -2.35
CA PRO A 11 1.01 23.95 -3.65
C PRO A 11 2.24 24.26 -4.53
N TYR A 12 2.29 23.61 -5.70
CA TYR A 12 3.22 23.85 -6.81
C TYR A 12 4.69 23.45 -6.62
N SER A 13 5.00 22.20 -6.99
CA SER A 13 6.20 21.78 -7.73
C SER A 13 6.33 20.26 -7.62
N GLY A 14 5.95 19.49 -8.65
CA GLY A 14 6.49 18.17 -9.04
C GLY A 14 6.74 17.04 -8.02
N VAL A 15 6.37 17.14 -6.75
CA VAL A 15 6.74 16.18 -5.70
C VAL A 15 5.65 15.15 -5.51
N ALA A 16 5.97 13.87 -5.71
CA ALA A 16 5.12 12.77 -5.25
C ALA A 16 5.12 12.77 -3.70
N ALA A 17 3.93 12.83 -3.11
CA ALA A 17 3.76 12.73 -1.67
C ALA A 17 4.10 11.30 -1.20
N LEU A 18 4.93 11.17 -0.17
CA LEU A 18 5.02 9.95 0.62
C LEU A 18 3.73 9.85 1.44
N ASN A 19 2.78 9.05 0.98
CA ASN A 19 1.56 8.80 1.73
C ASN A 19 1.74 7.49 2.50
N VAL A 20 2.07 7.59 3.79
CA VAL A 20 2.01 6.45 4.70
C VAL A 20 0.57 6.33 5.19
N VAL A 21 -0.15 5.36 4.65
CA VAL A 21 -1.48 5.02 5.15
C VAL A 21 -1.32 3.95 6.23
N LEU A 22 -1.54 4.32 7.50
CA LEU A 22 -1.74 3.36 8.57
C LEU A 22 -3.21 2.95 8.55
N SER A 23 -3.47 1.74 8.07
CA SER A 23 -4.83 1.22 7.98
C SER A 23 -4.97 -0.04 8.83
N HIS A 24 -6.17 -0.17 9.37
CA HIS A 24 -6.67 -1.41 9.90
C HIS A 24 -7.72 -1.88 8.92
N PHE A 25 -7.82 -3.18 8.69
CA PHE A 25 -8.94 -3.75 7.94
C PHE A 25 -10.30 -3.56 8.65
N ASP A 26 -10.33 -2.88 9.82
CA ASP A 26 -11.55 -2.67 10.58
C ASP A 26 -11.45 -1.59 11.67
N GLU A 27 -12.43 -0.67 11.70
CA GLU A 27 -12.74 0.16 12.86
C GLU A 27 -13.86 -0.46 13.75
N ALA A 28 -14.62 -1.48 13.29
CA ALA A 28 -15.72 -2.08 14.05
C ALA A 28 -16.08 -3.55 13.70
N PRO A 29 -16.20 -4.46 14.68
CA PRO A 29 -16.37 -5.90 14.45
C PRO A 29 -17.57 -6.25 13.55
N LYS A 30 -17.33 -7.13 12.57
CA LYS A 30 -18.36 -7.81 11.80
C LYS A 30 -18.98 -8.95 12.61
N ASN A 31 -20.32 -8.99 12.67
CA ASN A 31 -21.11 -10.03 13.34
C ASN A 31 -20.79 -10.25 14.83
N GLY A 32 -20.23 -9.24 15.51
CA GLY A 32 -19.99 -9.27 16.96
C GLY A 32 -18.90 -10.22 17.45
N LYS A 33 -18.13 -10.84 16.54
CA LYS A 33 -17.08 -11.82 16.89
C LYS A 33 -15.80 -11.68 16.07
N ASP A 34 -15.90 -11.40 14.78
CA ASP A 34 -14.76 -11.29 13.87
C ASP A 34 -14.52 -9.84 13.46
N ARG A 35 -13.25 -9.41 13.45
CA ARG A 35 -12.83 -8.04 13.12
C ARG A 35 -12.27 -7.88 11.71
N SER A 36 -12.24 -8.93 10.90
CA SER A 36 -11.96 -8.91 9.46
C SER A 36 -12.14 -10.34 8.96
N ASP A 37 -12.51 -10.52 7.70
CA ASP A 37 -12.73 -11.82 7.08
C ASP A 37 -12.00 -11.95 5.74
N GLU A 38 -11.96 -13.16 5.19
CA GLU A 38 -11.20 -13.49 3.98
C GLU A 38 -11.63 -12.75 2.70
N THR A 39 -12.71 -11.98 2.76
CA THR A 39 -13.23 -11.17 1.66
C THR A 39 -12.93 -9.69 1.82
N ASP A 40 -12.26 -9.29 2.91
CA ASP A 40 -11.94 -7.91 3.16
C ASP A 40 -10.89 -7.36 2.20
N ILE A 41 -11.19 -6.15 1.69
CA ILE A 41 -10.37 -5.44 0.73
C ILE A 41 -10.35 -3.96 1.11
N ASP A 42 -9.14 -3.42 1.26
CA ASP A 42 -8.94 -1.99 1.47
C ASP A 42 -8.51 -1.34 0.14
N VAL A 43 -9.18 -0.26 -0.23
CA VAL A 43 -8.93 0.46 -1.49
C VAL A 43 -8.59 1.91 -1.20
N SER A 44 -7.39 2.32 -1.60
CA SER A 44 -6.92 3.71 -1.57
C SER A 44 -6.77 4.22 -3.00
N ALA A 45 -7.19 5.45 -3.26
CA ALA A 45 -7.14 6.03 -4.61
C ALA A 45 -6.35 7.33 -4.63
N PHE A 46 -5.60 7.55 -5.70
CA PHE A 46 -4.73 8.71 -5.87
C PHE A 46 -4.52 9.02 -7.36
N ASP A 47 -4.28 10.27 -7.68
CA ASP A 47 -3.87 10.68 -9.03
C ASP A 47 -2.35 10.58 -9.15
N TYR A 48 -1.86 10.06 -10.27
CA TYR A 48 -0.43 9.90 -10.51
C TYR A 48 -0.05 10.25 -11.97
N PRO A 49 1.04 10.98 -12.21
CA PRO A 49 1.45 11.38 -13.55
C PRO A 49 2.16 10.24 -14.32
N ALA A 50 2.01 10.25 -15.64
CA ALA A 50 2.76 9.37 -16.54
C ALA A 50 4.27 9.62 -16.46
N GLY A 51 5.05 8.58 -16.77
CA GLY A 51 6.50 8.65 -16.89
C GLY A 51 7.26 8.74 -15.57
N GLN A 52 6.59 9.04 -14.46
CA GLN A 52 7.21 9.03 -13.13
C GLN A 52 7.41 7.60 -12.63
N ARG A 53 8.43 7.43 -11.80
CA ARG A 53 8.64 6.21 -11.01
C ARG A 53 7.56 6.11 -9.95
N PHE A 54 7.16 4.90 -9.63
CA PHE A 54 6.21 4.59 -8.56
C PHE A 54 6.77 3.47 -7.70
N LYS A 55 6.59 3.61 -6.38
CA LYS A 55 6.87 2.58 -5.41
C LYS A 55 5.68 2.47 -4.46
N ALA A 56 5.34 1.24 -4.07
CA ALA A 56 4.51 0.99 -2.91
C ALA A 56 5.11 -0.17 -2.12
N GLU A 57 5.11 -0.06 -0.80
CA GLU A 57 5.65 -1.08 0.09
C GLU A 57 4.80 -1.22 1.33
N MET A 58 4.49 -2.47 1.69
CA MET A 58 3.68 -2.80 2.84
C MET A 58 4.52 -3.30 4.01
N PHE A 59 4.18 -2.82 5.20
CA PHE A 59 4.81 -3.18 6.45
C PHE A 59 3.76 -3.62 7.47
N ILE A 60 4.03 -4.72 8.18
CA ILE A 60 3.20 -5.20 9.28
C ILE A 60 3.97 -4.98 10.58
N PRO A 61 3.43 -4.30 11.60
CA PRO A 61 4.10 -4.18 12.89
C PRO A 61 4.45 -5.57 13.44
N ALA A 62 5.70 -5.75 13.89
CA ALA A 62 6.21 -7.02 14.36
C ALA A 62 5.71 -7.35 15.77
N HIS A 63 4.43 -7.71 15.84
CA HIS A 63 3.77 -8.23 17.03
C HIS A 63 3.36 -9.69 16.77
N ASP A 64 3.41 -10.54 17.80
CA ASP A 64 3.21 -11.98 17.65
C ASP A 64 1.83 -12.36 17.08
N ASP A 65 0.80 -11.55 17.34
CA ASP A 65 -0.56 -11.72 16.81
C ASP A 65 -0.71 -11.33 15.33
N LEU A 66 0.30 -10.69 14.73
CA LEU A 66 0.32 -10.23 13.33
C LEU A 66 1.35 -10.98 12.47
N LYS A 67 2.16 -11.87 13.05
CA LYS A 67 3.26 -12.56 12.36
C LYS A 67 2.82 -13.40 11.14
N ASP A 68 1.57 -13.87 11.16
CA ASP A 68 0.98 -14.69 10.09
C ASP A 68 0.07 -13.85 9.18
N PHE A 69 -0.20 -12.59 9.55
CA PHE A 69 -0.93 -11.66 8.70
C PHE A 69 -0.05 -11.24 7.51
N SER A 70 -0.48 -11.63 6.32
CA SER A 70 0.33 -11.60 5.10
C SER A 70 -0.51 -11.24 3.86
N PRO A 71 -1.13 -10.05 3.84
CA PRO A 71 -1.96 -9.62 2.71
C PRO A 71 -1.09 -9.28 1.48
N ASP A 72 -1.68 -9.44 0.31
CA ASP A 72 -1.11 -9.02 -0.96
C ASP A 72 -1.53 -7.57 -1.30
N ILE A 73 -0.80 -6.95 -2.22
CA ILE A 73 -1.15 -5.64 -2.74
C ILE A 73 -1.27 -5.66 -4.26
N ALA A 74 -2.17 -4.85 -4.80
CA ALA A 74 -2.27 -4.58 -6.23
C ALA A 74 -2.35 -3.08 -6.50
N LEU A 75 -1.62 -2.63 -7.52
CA LEU A 75 -1.83 -1.35 -8.14
C LEU A 75 -2.72 -1.54 -9.36
N VAL A 76 -3.89 -0.91 -9.36
CA VAL A 76 -4.87 -0.95 -10.45
C VAL A 76 -4.92 0.41 -11.14
N GLY A 77 -4.91 0.40 -12.47
CA GLY A 77 -4.99 1.62 -13.25
C GLY A 77 -4.85 1.43 -14.75
N PRO A 78 -5.06 2.51 -15.53
CA PRO A 78 -5.05 2.45 -16.98
C PRO A 78 -3.64 2.24 -17.52
N GLY A 79 -3.52 1.44 -18.59
CA GLY A 79 -2.23 1.13 -19.23
C GLY A 79 -1.35 0.13 -18.48
N LEU A 80 -1.75 -0.33 -17.29
CA LEU A 80 -1.14 -1.49 -16.62
C LEU A 80 -1.53 -2.79 -17.33
N PRO A 81 -0.74 -3.88 -17.21
CA PRO A 81 -1.07 -5.16 -17.81
C PRO A 81 -2.35 -5.75 -17.22
N LEU A 82 -3.10 -6.52 -18.01
CA LEU A 82 -4.18 -7.34 -17.47
C LEU A 82 -3.59 -8.38 -16.50
N PRO A 83 -4.26 -8.65 -15.36
CA PRO A 83 -3.80 -9.67 -14.44
C PRO A 83 -3.82 -11.03 -15.14
N LYS A 84 -2.81 -11.85 -14.84
CA LYS A 84 -2.69 -13.22 -15.40
C LYS A 84 -3.41 -14.26 -14.55
N GLU A 85 -3.90 -13.85 -13.38
CA GLU A 85 -4.53 -14.68 -12.37
C GLU A 85 -5.85 -14.05 -11.92
N PRO A 86 -6.82 -14.86 -11.48
CA PRO A 86 -8.06 -14.35 -10.93
C PRO A 86 -7.77 -13.58 -9.64
N LEU A 87 -8.49 -12.46 -9.46
CA LEU A 87 -8.42 -11.62 -8.27
C LEU A 87 -9.75 -11.71 -7.51
N PRO A 88 -9.75 -11.50 -6.18
CA PRO A 88 -10.97 -11.49 -5.38
C PRO A 88 -11.80 -10.20 -5.54
N PHE A 89 -11.42 -9.34 -6.48
CA PHE A 89 -12.11 -8.10 -6.83
C PHE A 89 -12.13 -7.90 -8.34
N GLU A 90 -13.08 -7.09 -8.80
CA GLU A 90 -13.19 -6.73 -10.20
C GLU A 90 -12.21 -5.61 -10.57
N ILE A 91 -11.62 -5.69 -11.75
CA ILE A 91 -10.86 -4.59 -12.34
C ILE A 91 -11.78 -3.76 -13.23
N PRO A 92 -11.86 -2.42 -13.02
CA PRO A 92 -12.65 -1.55 -13.89
C PRO A 92 -12.27 -1.68 -15.37
N GLN A 93 -13.26 -1.56 -16.26
CA GLN A 93 -13.03 -1.64 -17.70
C GLN A 93 -11.96 -0.63 -18.16
N GLY A 94 -11.02 -1.09 -18.98
CA GLY A 94 -9.92 -0.26 -19.49
C GLY A 94 -8.72 -0.13 -18.55
N MET A 95 -8.76 -0.77 -17.38
CA MET A 95 -7.63 -0.84 -16.44
C MET A 95 -6.97 -2.22 -16.44
N GLY A 96 -5.72 -2.25 -15.98
CA GLY A 96 -5.00 -3.46 -15.63
C GLY A 96 -4.52 -3.40 -14.17
N ALA A 97 -3.76 -4.41 -13.77
CA ALA A 97 -3.21 -4.51 -12.42
C ALA A 97 -1.78 -5.05 -12.40
N VAL A 98 -0.94 -4.47 -11.54
CA VAL A 98 0.33 -5.07 -11.10
C VAL A 98 0.12 -5.58 -9.68
N ILE A 99 0.43 -6.85 -9.46
CA ILE A 99 0.19 -7.54 -8.18
C ILE A 99 1.55 -7.85 -7.56
N ALA A 100 1.70 -7.56 -6.27
CA ALA A 100 2.81 -8.04 -5.46
C ALA A 100 2.27 -8.96 -4.38
N ARG A 101 2.77 -10.19 -4.39
CA ARG A 101 2.45 -11.19 -3.37
C ARG A 101 3.35 -10.99 -2.17
N SER A 102 2.79 -11.22 -0.99
CA SER A 102 3.59 -11.24 0.23
C SER A 102 4.62 -12.36 0.20
N ASP A 103 5.91 -12.04 0.33
CA ASP A 103 7.00 -13.00 0.22
C ASP A 103 8.04 -12.92 1.34
N SER A 104 8.04 -11.84 2.12
CA SER A 104 9.05 -11.59 3.14
C SER A 104 8.58 -11.98 4.55
N THR A 105 9.51 -12.60 5.29
CA THR A 105 9.32 -13.08 6.67
C THR A 105 10.29 -12.45 7.66
N TYR A 106 11.22 -11.59 7.22
CA TYR A 106 12.26 -11.05 8.09
C TYR A 106 11.80 -9.75 8.74
N ALA A 107 12.08 -9.62 10.04
CA ALA A 107 11.85 -8.39 10.78
C ALA A 107 12.92 -7.34 10.44
N TYR A 108 12.48 -6.09 10.31
CA TYR A 108 13.31 -4.89 10.13
C TYR A 108 12.99 -3.89 11.25
N PHE A 109 14.02 -3.32 11.87
CA PHE A 109 13.86 -2.25 12.86
C PHE A 109 13.98 -0.88 12.18
N ASP A 110 12.90 -0.09 12.25
CA ASP A 110 12.88 1.30 11.80
C ASP A 110 13.29 2.23 12.94
N ILE A 111 14.43 2.92 12.75
CA ILE A 111 15.00 3.83 13.75
C ILE A 111 14.15 5.10 13.96
N PHE A 112 13.33 5.50 12.97
CA PHE A 112 12.55 6.73 13.06
C PHE A 112 11.28 6.53 13.87
N THR A 113 10.57 5.44 13.61
CA THR A 113 9.37 5.07 14.37
C THR A 113 9.70 4.31 15.66
N GLN A 114 10.95 3.86 15.82
CA GLN A 114 11.39 2.95 16.90
C GLN A 114 10.54 1.66 16.96
N MET A 115 10.04 1.22 15.81
CA MET A 115 9.21 0.04 15.66
C MET A 115 9.91 -1.02 14.83
N THR A 116 9.59 -2.28 15.12
CA THR A 116 9.97 -3.39 14.24
C THR A 116 8.81 -3.71 13.31
N TYR A 117 9.09 -3.95 12.05
CA TYR A 117 8.11 -4.33 11.03
C TYR A 117 8.53 -5.58 10.28
N TYR A 118 7.55 -6.32 9.77
CA TYR A 118 7.72 -7.29 8.70
C TYR A 118 7.35 -6.61 7.38
N PRO A 119 8.32 -6.31 6.48
CA PRO A 119 8.00 -6.00 5.10
C PRO A 119 7.30 -7.19 4.47
N ARG A 120 6.24 -6.94 3.70
CA ARG A 120 5.38 -7.99 3.15
C ARG A 120 5.38 -8.05 1.64
N ALA A 121 4.92 -6.98 1.01
CA ALA A 121 4.74 -6.91 -0.43
C ALA A 121 5.23 -5.56 -0.95
N LYS A 122 5.77 -5.56 -2.16
CA LYS A 122 6.39 -4.38 -2.76
C LYS A 122 6.11 -4.32 -4.26
N ILE A 123 5.68 -3.14 -4.73
CA ILE A 123 5.53 -2.82 -6.15
C ILE A 123 6.54 -1.72 -6.49
N GLU A 124 7.28 -1.92 -7.57
CA GLU A 124 8.11 -0.89 -8.19
C GLU A 124 7.78 -0.81 -9.69
N ILE A 125 7.51 0.40 -10.17
CA ILE A 125 7.26 0.69 -11.58
C ILE A 125 8.19 1.83 -11.98
N GLU A 126 9.07 1.56 -12.95
CA GLU A 126 10.05 2.54 -13.41
C GLU A 126 9.39 3.74 -14.11
N LYS A 127 8.31 3.49 -14.86
CA LYS A 127 7.59 4.52 -15.61
C LYS A 127 6.10 4.22 -15.61
N MET A 128 5.33 5.05 -14.93
CA MET A 128 3.87 4.96 -14.94
C MET A 128 3.32 5.21 -16.35
N PRO A 129 2.36 4.39 -16.83
CA PRO A 129 1.98 4.39 -18.23
C PRO A 129 1.14 5.61 -18.63
N GLN A 130 0.28 6.12 -17.74
CA GLN A 130 -0.67 7.21 -18.03
C GLN A 130 -0.83 8.16 -16.83
N SER A 131 -1.08 9.45 -17.12
CA SER A 131 -1.48 10.42 -16.11
C SER A 131 -2.96 10.22 -15.81
N ALA A 132 -3.27 9.59 -14.68
CA ALA A 132 -4.63 9.15 -14.37
C ALA A 132 -4.80 8.88 -12.88
N ARG A 133 -6.02 8.52 -12.49
CA ARG A 133 -6.33 7.96 -11.19
C ARG A 133 -5.95 6.49 -11.13
N TYR A 134 -5.21 6.12 -10.09
CA TYR A 134 -4.83 4.77 -9.76
C TYR A 134 -5.43 4.36 -8.41
N TYR A 135 -5.46 3.06 -8.17
CA TYR A 135 -6.00 2.46 -6.95
C TYR A 135 -4.97 1.48 -6.38
N MET A 136 -4.58 1.68 -5.12
CA MET A 136 -3.93 0.65 -4.34
C MET A 136 -4.99 -0.20 -3.67
N VAL A 137 -4.90 -1.50 -3.86
CA VAL A 137 -5.79 -2.50 -3.30
C VAL A 137 -4.97 -3.40 -2.37
N VAL A 138 -5.37 -3.51 -1.12
CA VAL A 138 -4.83 -4.49 -0.17
C VAL A 138 -5.86 -5.61 -0.04
N PHE A 139 -5.45 -6.84 -0.27
CA PHE A 139 -6.35 -7.99 -0.29
C PHE A 139 -5.63 -9.25 0.16
N GLY A 140 -6.38 -10.27 0.57
CA GLY A 140 -5.81 -11.53 1.03
C GLY A 140 -6.67 -12.11 2.14
N LYS A 141 -6.19 -13.16 2.80
CA LYS A 141 -6.91 -13.77 3.91
C LYS A 141 -6.44 -13.17 5.24
N PRO A 142 -7.08 -12.12 5.79
CA PRO A 142 -6.85 -11.79 7.19
C PRO A 142 -7.38 -12.93 8.07
N VAL A 143 -6.59 -13.32 9.08
CA VAL A 143 -7.01 -14.24 10.13
C VAL A 143 -6.77 -13.53 11.45
N GLY A 144 -7.84 -13.02 12.07
CA GLY A 144 -7.75 -12.34 13.36
C GLY A 144 -7.49 -10.82 13.25
N ARG A 145 -6.54 -10.31 14.03
CA ARG A 145 -6.20 -8.88 14.03
C ARG A 145 -5.44 -8.56 12.74
N SER A 146 -5.79 -7.43 12.12
CA SER A 146 -5.25 -7.01 10.83
C SER A 146 -4.83 -5.55 10.90
N LEU A 147 -3.53 -5.31 10.87
CA LEU A 147 -2.91 -3.98 10.96
C LEU A 147 -1.73 -3.92 10.01
N TYR A 148 -1.70 -2.88 9.17
CA TYR A 148 -0.59 -2.64 8.27
C TYR A 148 -0.31 -1.15 8.10
N ALA A 149 0.92 -0.85 7.69
CA ALA A 149 1.30 0.41 7.08
C ALA A 149 1.52 0.17 5.59
N LEU A 150 0.95 1.03 4.75
CA LEU A 150 1.22 1.03 3.31
C LEU A 150 1.87 2.36 2.96
N ASP A 151 3.11 2.27 2.50
CA ASP A 151 3.84 3.39 1.92
C ASP A 151 3.53 3.46 0.41
N ILE A 152 3.13 4.63 -0.08
CA ILE A 152 2.82 4.88 -1.49
C ILE A 152 3.56 6.13 -1.95
N GLY A 153 4.28 5.98 -3.07
CA GLY A 153 5.00 7.06 -3.75
C GLY A 153 6.51 6.91 -3.65
N ILE A 154 7.20 7.93 -4.14
CA ILE A 154 8.64 8.09 -3.97
C ILE A 154 8.88 9.40 -3.24
N MET A 155 9.67 9.37 -2.16
CA MET A 155 10.20 10.61 -1.59
C MET A 155 11.38 11.05 -2.45
N GLU A 156 11.22 12.08 -3.28
CA GLU A 156 12.35 12.72 -3.94
C GLU A 156 13.03 13.69 -2.97
N THR A 157 14.10 13.23 -2.30
CA THR A 157 15.04 14.13 -1.62
C THR A 157 16.21 14.44 -2.57
N PHE A 158 16.19 15.60 -3.22
CA PHE A 158 17.41 16.14 -3.81
C PHE A 158 18.25 16.72 -2.67
N ALA A 159 19.40 16.09 -2.39
CA ALA A 159 20.37 16.64 -1.44
C ALA A 159 20.82 18.05 -1.89
N PRO A 160 21.12 18.98 -0.96
CA PRO A 160 21.66 20.28 -1.33
C PRO A 160 22.98 20.09 -2.07
N GLN A 161 23.13 20.81 -3.19
CA GLN A 161 24.42 20.85 -3.88
C GLN A 161 25.37 21.69 -3.02
N VAL A 162 26.37 21.03 -2.44
CA VAL A 162 27.53 21.75 -1.89
C VAL A 162 28.37 22.17 -3.09
N LEU A 163 28.39 23.48 -3.37
CA LEU A 163 29.31 24.12 -4.31
C LEU A 163 30.74 24.09 -3.77
#